data_AF-A0A938U2U3-F1
#
_entry.id   AF-A0A938U2U3-F1
#
_cell.length_a   1.000
_cell.length_b   1.000
_cell.length_c   1.000
_cell.angle_alpha   90.00
_cell.angle_beta   90.00
_cell.angle_gamma   90.00
#
_symmetry.space_group_name_H-M   'P 1'
#
loop_
_entity.id
_entity.type
_entity.pdbx_description
1 polymer ?
#
loop_
_entity_poly.entity_id
_entity_poly.type
_entity_poly.pdbx_seq_one_letter_code
_entity_poly.pdbx_strand_id
1 'polypeptide(L)'
;MARQGTRTSHPGILRIDSNTFVVRVTTRHPTTKKRLEKEETIAGKLDDARRRQLELLDELTQKRTQTTTKPSTKPTTNVPPRQRAQPAMTLGDFARLWLGHLVDKNVARPAYVSTRVAYLEGLILPKLEAVRVDAVDEWVLEQWSVWLAGRRKADGNP
;
A
#
# COMPACT_ATOMS: atom_id res chain seq x y z
N MET A 1 13.29 -22.82 8.16
CA MET A 1 12.81 -23.66 9.28
C MET A 1 11.39 -23.25 9.63
N ALA A 2 10.46 -24.21 9.69
CA ALA A 2 9.09 -23.95 10.17
C ALA A 2 9.18 -23.60 11.67
N ARG A 3 8.56 -22.49 12.08
CA ARG A 3 8.70 -21.97 13.44
C ARG A 3 7.76 -22.73 14.37
N GLN A 4 8.26 -23.13 15.54
CA GLN A 4 7.51 -23.86 16.56
C GLN A 4 6.64 -22.88 17.36
N GLY A 5 5.38 -23.26 17.58
CA GLY A 5 4.42 -22.48 18.37
C GLY A 5 3.01 -22.45 17.79
N THR A 6 2.01 -22.33 18.65
CA THR A 6 0.59 -22.24 18.28
C THR A 6 0.25 -20.80 17.92
N ARG A 7 -0.42 -20.59 16.79
CA ARG A 7 -0.90 -19.25 16.40
C ARG A 7 -1.95 -18.77 17.40
N THR A 8 -1.80 -17.55 17.89
CA THR A 8 -2.81 -16.89 18.73
C THR A 8 -3.81 -16.12 17.86
N SER A 9 -4.86 -15.57 18.47
CA SER A 9 -5.81 -14.66 17.83
C SER A 9 -5.16 -13.37 17.30
N HIS A 10 -3.98 -13.01 17.81
CA HIS A 10 -3.28 -11.80 17.41
C HIS A 10 -2.20 -12.09 16.36
N PRO A 11 -2.23 -11.39 15.21
CA PRO A 11 -1.25 -11.59 14.15
C PRO A 11 0.15 -11.19 14.64
N GLY A 12 1.12 -12.07 14.42
CA GLY A 12 2.51 -11.86 14.84
C GLY A 12 2.83 -12.31 16.27
N ILE A 13 1.86 -12.82 17.04
CA ILE A 13 2.10 -13.44 18.34
C ILE A 13 1.92 -14.96 18.25
N LEU A 14 2.97 -15.70 18.57
CA LEU A 14 2.99 -17.16 18.65
C LEU A 14 3.12 -17.60 20.11
N ARG A 15 2.32 -18.56 20.53
CA ARG A 15 2.45 -19.17 21.86
C ARG A 15 3.39 -20.36 21.76
N ILE A 16 4.51 -20.32 22.48
CA ILE A 16 5.43 -21.47 22.60
C ILE A 16 4.94 -22.39 23.71
N ASP A 17 4.71 -21.82 24.91
CA ASP A 17 4.32 -22.56 26.11
C ASP A 17 3.13 -21.90 26.82
N SER A 18 2.69 -22.45 27.94
CA SER A 18 1.54 -21.96 28.70
C SER A 18 1.60 -20.46 29.00
N ASN A 19 2.79 -19.93 29.32
CA ASN A 19 3.02 -18.52 29.65
C ASN A 19 4.13 -17.87 28.81
N THR A 20 4.53 -18.47 27.68
CA THR A 20 5.64 -17.95 26.88
C THR A 20 5.17 -17.67 25.46
N PHE A 21 5.39 -16.43 25.02
CA PHE A 21 4.94 -15.92 23.74
C PHE A 21 6.11 -15.34 22.95
N VAL A 22 6.16 -15.63 21.66
CA VAL A 22 7.04 -14.93 20.71
C VAL A 22 6.23 -13.86 20.01
N VAL A 23 6.72 -12.63 20.11
CA VAL A 23 6.13 -11.47 19.48
C VAL A 23 7.03 -11.04 18.34
N ARG A 24 6.46 -11.02 17.13
CA ARG A 24 7.13 -10.56 15.92
C ARG A 24 6.44 -9.32 15.38
N VAL A 25 7.27 -8.34 15.06
CA VAL A 25 6.87 -7.13 14.37
C VAL A 25 7.70 -7.00 13.10
N THR A 26 7.02 -6.76 11.98
CA THR A 26 7.70 -6.46 10.72
C THR A 26 7.18 -5.16 10.13
N THR A 27 8.08 -4.25 9.80
CA THR A 27 7.76 -2.97 9.16
C THR A 27 8.55 -2.82 7.87
N ARG A 28 8.01 -2.09 6.91
CA ARG A 28 8.67 -1.83 5.62
C ARG A 28 9.02 -0.35 5.51
N HIS A 29 10.26 -0.05 5.13
CA HIS A 29 10.67 1.32 4.87
C HIS A 29 10.00 1.83 3.57
N PRO A 30 9.31 2.98 3.57
CA PRO A 30 8.55 3.43 2.40
C PRO A 30 9.46 3.79 1.21
N THR A 31 10.60 4.44 1.45
CA THR A 31 11.51 4.87 0.38
C THR A 31 12.49 3.77 -0.07
N THR A 32 13.21 3.14 0.86
CA THR A 32 14.19 2.09 0.52
C THR A 32 13.57 0.71 0.30
N LYS A 33 12.26 0.54 0.60
CA LYS A 33 11.52 -0.72 0.54
C LYS A 33 12.09 -1.87 1.39
N LYS A 34 13.16 -1.61 2.17
CA LYS A 34 13.80 -2.59 3.06
C LYS A 34 12.85 -3.01 4.16
N ARG A 35 12.86 -4.30 4.48
CA ARG A 35 12.05 -4.88 5.56
C ARG A 35 12.87 -4.89 6.84
N LEU A 36 12.30 -4.37 7.92
CA LEU A 36 12.85 -4.48 9.26
C LEU A 36 11.98 -5.47 10.03
N GLU A 37 12.62 -6.42 10.68
CA GLU A 37 11.95 -7.40 11.51
C GLU A 37 12.59 -7.37 12.89
N LYS A 38 11.75 -7.39 13.92
CA LYS A 38 12.18 -7.56 15.31
C LYS A 38 11.33 -8.65 15.94
N GLU A 39 11.98 -9.54 16.67
CA GLU A 39 11.38 -10.69 17.32
C GLU A 39 11.85 -10.72 18.76
N GLU A 40 10.92 -10.90 19.70
CA GLU A 40 11.19 -10.94 21.13
C GLU A 40 10.36 -12.02 21.78
N THR A 41 10.94 -12.74 22.74
CA THR A 41 10.24 -13.77 23.52
C THR A 41 9.91 -13.20 24.90
N ILE A 42 8.65 -13.36 25.31
CA ILE A 42 8.11 -12.76 26.52
C ILE A 42 7.46 -13.86 27.34
N ALA A 43 7.82 -13.93 28.61
CA ALA A 43 7.10 -14.72 29.60
C ALA A 43 6.03 -13.84 30.26
N GLY A 44 4.79 -14.31 30.35
CA GLY A 44 3.69 -13.54 30.93
C GLY A 44 2.33 -13.97 30.40
N LYS A 45 1.36 -13.06 30.40
CA LYS A 45 0.03 -13.27 29.81
C LYS A 45 0.01 -12.80 28.36
N LEU A 46 -1.02 -13.21 27.62
CA LEU A 46 -1.22 -12.78 26.23
C LEU A 46 -1.34 -11.25 26.11
N ASP A 47 -1.93 -10.58 27.10
CA ASP A 47 -2.04 -9.12 27.15
C ASP A 47 -0.68 -8.43 27.27
N ASP A 48 0.25 -9.02 28.02
CA ASP A 48 1.62 -8.50 28.16
C ASP A 48 2.37 -8.64 26.83
N ALA A 49 2.20 -9.77 26.14
CA ALA A 49 2.73 -9.98 24.79
C ALA A 49 2.16 -8.98 23.78
N ARG A 50 0.87 -8.63 23.89
CA ARG A 50 0.22 -7.61 23.05
C ARG A 50 0.75 -6.20 23.34
N ARG A 51 0.91 -5.82 24.61
CA ARG A 51 1.49 -4.52 24.98
C ARG A 51 2.91 -4.39 24.45
N ARG A 52 3.73 -5.43 24.61
CA ARG A 52 5.10 -5.44 24.10
C ARG A 52 5.14 -5.42 22.58
N GLN A 53 4.17 -6.01 21.88
CA GLN A 53 4.06 -5.88 20.42
C GLN A 53 3.90 -4.43 19.97
N LEU A 54 3.07 -3.66 20.68
CA LEU A 54 2.86 -2.24 20.41
C LEU A 54 4.12 -1.43 20.72
N GLU A 55 4.77 -1.69 21.85
CA GLU A 55 6.06 -1.06 22.20
C GLU A 55 7.15 -1.36 21.16
N LEU A 56 7.21 -2.59 20.65
CA LEU A 56 8.18 -2.97 19.61
C LEU A 56 7.89 -2.31 18.26
N LEU A 57 6.61 -2.10 17.93
CA LEU A 57 6.21 -1.29 16.79
C LEU A 57 6.68 0.16 16.97
N ASP A 58 6.46 0.74 18.15
CA ASP A 58 6.85 2.11 18.47
C ASP A 58 8.38 2.29 18.52
N GLU A 59 9.13 1.34 19.05
CA GLU A 59 10.59 1.34 19.00
C GLU A 59 11.11 1.29 17.55
N LEU A 60 10.46 0.51 16.68
CA LEU A 60 10.83 0.44 15.25
C LEU A 60 10.46 1.73 14.51
N THR A 61 9.36 2.40 14.87
CA THR A 61 8.99 3.70 14.29
C THR A 61 9.83 4.86 14.85
N GLN A 62 10.27 4.79 16.11
CA GLN A 62 11.16 5.79 16.72
C GLN A 62 12.62 5.65 16.26
N LYS A 63 13.15 4.42 16.13
CA LYS A 63 14.46 4.22 15.46
C LYS A 63 14.43 4.73 14.01
N ARG A 64 13.25 4.66 13.37
CA ARG A 64 13.02 5.27 12.05
C ARG A 64 13.11 6.80 12.09
N THR A 65 12.67 7.50 13.14
CA THR A 65 12.78 8.98 13.21
C THR A 65 14.16 9.45 13.65
N GLN A 66 14.80 8.78 14.61
CA GLN A 66 16.13 9.16 15.12
C GLN A 66 17.26 8.98 14.09
N THR A 67 17.15 8.01 13.17
CA THR A 67 18.15 7.83 12.11
C THR A 67 18.02 8.86 10.98
N THR A 68 16.89 9.58 10.90
CA THR A 68 16.66 10.69 9.95
C THR A 68 17.03 12.06 10.51
N THR A 69 17.39 12.17 11.80
CA THR A 69 17.79 13.44 12.44
C THR A 69 19.29 13.72 12.33
N LYS A 70 19.90 13.49 11.17
CA LYS A 70 21.05 14.32 10.79
C LYS A 70 20.47 15.52 10.04
N PRO A 71 20.62 16.75 10.53
CA PRO A 71 20.21 17.93 9.77
C PRO A 71 21.00 17.89 8.46
N SER A 72 20.31 17.56 7.37
CA SER A 72 20.86 17.65 6.04
C SER A 72 21.04 19.14 5.75
N THR A 73 22.26 19.65 5.92
CA THR A 73 22.76 20.94 5.40
C THR A 73 22.83 20.96 3.87
N LYS A 74 21.90 20.27 3.19
CA LYS A 74 21.67 20.43 1.76
C LYS A 74 20.39 21.25 1.62
N PRO A 75 20.42 22.36 0.87
CA PRO A 75 19.20 23.11 0.59
C PRO A 75 18.15 22.13 0.10
N THR A 76 16.93 22.27 0.61
CA THR A 76 15.72 21.62 0.11
C THR A 76 15.86 21.52 -1.38
N THR A 77 16.22 20.34 -1.87
CA THR A 77 16.21 20.10 -3.30
C THR A 77 14.74 20.10 -3.60
N ASN A 78 14.21 21.28 -3.96
CA ASN A 78 13.05 21.41 -4.81
C ASN A 78 13.28 20.35 -5.87
N VAL A 79 12.60 19.22 -5.74
CA VAL A 79 12.61 18.22 -6.79
C VAL A 79 12.04 19.00 -7.96
N PRO A 80 12.86 19.36 -8.97
CA PRO A 80 12.30 20.07 -10.11
C PRO A 80 11.17 19.18 -10.62
N PRO A 81 9.97 19.72 -10.89
CA PRO A 81 8.91 18.93 -11.48
C PRO A 81 9.56 18.22 -12.66
N ARG A 82 9.61 16.89 -12.59
CA ARG A 82 10.29 16.09 -13.59
C ARG A 82 9.52 16.36 -14.87
N GLN A 83 10.00 17.31 -15.68
CA GLN A 83 9.51 17.60 -17.02
C GLN A 83 9.84 16.38 -17.87
N ARG A 84 9.12 15.30 -17.64
CA ARG A 84 8.85 14.33 -18.67
C ARG A 84 7.86 15.05 -19.57
N ALA A 85 8.39 15.66 -20.61
CA ALA A 85 7.66 15.95 -21.84
C ALA A 85 7.19 14.62 -22.46
N GLN A 86 6.38 13.87 -21.71
CA GLN A 86 5.50 12.91 -22.35
C GLN A 86 4.46 13.74 -23.08
N PRO A 87 4.07 13.34 -24.30
CA PRO A 87 2.97 14.00 -24.98
C PRO A 87 1.79 14.06 -24.02
N ALA A 88 1.09 15.19 -24.02
CA ALA A 88 -0.14 15.41 -23.27
C ALA A 88 -1.13 14.29 -23.60
N MET A 89 -1.07 13.20 -22.84
CA MET A 89 -1.82 11.99 -23.13
C MET A 89 -3.03 11.95 -22.20
N THR A 90 -4.16 11.56 -22.76
CA THR A 90 -5.38 11.37 -22.00
C THR A 90 -5.30 10.09 -21.18
N LEU A 91 -6.11 9.98 -20.13
CA LEU A 91 -6.20 8.77 -19.33
C LEU A 91 -6.70 7.60 -20.18
N GLY A 92 -7.56 7.86 -21.18
CA GLY A 92 -8.03 6.86 -22.14
C GLY A 92 -6.89 6.24 -22.95
N ASP A 93 -6.06 7.10 -23.55
CA ASP A 93 -4.89 6.65 -24.33
C ASP A 93 -3.87 5.94 -23.44
N PHE A 94 -3.66 6.44 -22.21
CA PHE A 94 -2.82 5.78 -21.22
C PHE A 94 -3.32 4.37 -20.87
N ALA A 95 -4.62 4.23 -20.62
CA ALA A 95 -5.23 2.96 -20.23
C ALA A 95 -5.03 1.89 -21.31
N ARG A 96 -5.13 2.26 -22.60
CA ARG A 96 -4.89 1.35 -23.73
C ARG A 96 -3.44 0.85 -23.75
N LEU A 97 -2.47 1.74 -23.61
CA LEU A 97 -1.05 1.38 -23.55
C LEU A 97 -0.73 0.50 -22.34
N TRP A 98 -1.33 0.81 -21.20
CA TRP A 98 -1.15 0.04 -19.97
C TRP A 98 -1.74 -1.37 -20.08
N LEU A 99 -2.92 -1.51 -20.69
CA LEU A 99 -3.55 -2.81 -20.94
C LEU A 99 -2.71 -3.66 -21.91
N GLY A 100 -2.21 -3.07 -23.01
CA GLY A 100 -1.28 -3.77 -23.92
C GLY A 100 -0.04 -4.27 -23.19
N HIS A 101 0.53 -3.43 -22.31
CA HIS A 101 1.68 -3.82 -21.50
C HIS A 101 1.41 -4.98 -20.54
N LEU A 102 0.20 -5.07 -19.96
CA LEU A 102 -0.19 -6.17 -19.08
C LEU A 102 -0.28 -7.50 -19.84
N VAL A 103 -0.75 -7.46 -21.09
CA VAL A 103 -0.84 -8.62 -21.97
C VAL A 103 0.56 -9.05 -22.43
N ASP A 104 1.37 -8.13 -22.94
CA ASP A 104 2.68 -8.42 -23.52
C ASP A 104 3.67 -9.02 -22.53
N LYS A 105 3.64 -8.54 -21.28
CA LYS A 105 4.57 -9.06 -20.26
C LYS A 105 4.15 -10.41 -19.67
N ASN A 106 2.99 -10.94 -20.06
CA ASN A 106 2.40 -12.15 -19.47
C ASN A 106 2.41 -12.12 -17.92
N VAL A 107 2.36 -10.92 -17.34
CA VAL A 107 2.50 -10.69 -15.88
C VAL A 107 1.23 -11.09 -15.14
N ALA A 108 0.11 -11.21 -15.87
CA ALA A 108 -1.19 -11.49 -15.31
C ALA A 108 -1.93 -12.58 -16.09
N ARG A 109 -2.68 -13.44 -15.37
CA ARG A 109 -3.59 -14.41 -15.98
C ARG A 109 -4.65 -13.67 -16.82
N PRO A 110 -5.14 -14.23 -17.94
CA PRO A 110 -6.16 -13.58 -18.77
C PRO A 110 -7.38 -13.07 -18.00
N ALA A 111 -7.85 -13.84 -17.01
CA ALA A 111 -8.96 -13.45 -16.14
C ALA A 111 -8.69 -12.17 -15.32
N TYR A 112 -7.44 -11.92 -14.93
CA TYR A 112 -7.08 -10.68 -14.23
C TYR A 112 -7.15 -9.49 -15.18
N VAL A 113 -6.64 -9.64 -16.41
CA VAL A 113 -6.69 -8.58 -17.42
C VAL A 113 -8.13 -8.22 -17.76
N SER A 114 -8.99 -9.21 -18.00
CA SER A 114 -10.42 -8.98 -18.27
C SER A 114 -11.12 -8.24 -17.13
N THR A 115 -10.83 -8.59 -15.88
CA THR A 115 -11.37 -7.85 -14.72
C THR A 115 -10.88 -6.40 -14.67
N ARG A 116 -9.62 -6.14 -15.03
CA ARG A 116 -9.09 -4.76 -15.09
C ARG A 116 -9.71 -3.95 -16.22
N VAL A 117 -9.93 -4.55 -17.39
CA VAL A 117 -10.66 -3.93 -18.50
C VAL A 117 -12.07 -3.54 -18.04
N ALA A 118 -12.81 -4.47 -17.44
CA ALA A 118 -14.16 -4.20 -16.94
C ALA A 118 -14.22 -3.06 -15.91
N TYR A 119 -13.24 -2.97 -15.01
CA TYR A 119 -13.17 -1.85 -14.06
C TYR A 119 -12.79 -0.52 -14.73
N LEU A 120 -11.89 -0.53 -15.71
CA LEU A 120 -11.50 0.68 -16.44
C LEU A 120 -12.69 1.23 -17.24
N GLU A 121 -13.30 0.39 -18.08
CA GLU A 121 -14.45 0.76 -18.90
C GLU A 121 -15.69 1.08 -18.07
N GLY A 122 -15.89 0.34 -16.98
CA GLY A 122 -17.01 0.52 -16.09
C GLY A 122 -16.87 1.78 -15.25
N LEU A 123 -15.77 1.93 -14.49
CA LEU A 123 -15.71 2.86 -13.36
C LEU A 123 -14.82 4.08 -13.60
N ILE A 124 -13.80 3.98 -14.45
CA ILE A 124 -12.75 5.00 -14.54
C ILE A 124 -12.94 5.86 -15.79
N LEU A 125 -12.92 5.23 -16.97
CA LEU A 125 -12.97 5.91 -18.26
C LEU A 125 -14.22 6.76 -18.47
N PRO A 126 -15.45 6.36 -18.04
CA PRO A 126 -16.64 7.17 -18.28
C PRO A 126 -16.59 8.61 -17.74
N LYS A 127 -15.72 8.89 -16.75
CA LYS A 127 -15.52 10.24 -16.21
C LYS A 127 -14.14 10.82 -16.48
N LEU A 128 -13.14 9.96 -16.60
CA LEU A 128 -11.75 10.42 -16.64
C LEU A 128 -11.07 10.18 -17.99
N GLU A 129 -11.75 9.61 -18.99
CA GLU A 129 -11.15 9.27 -20.30
C GLU A 129 -10.45 10.46 -20.95
N ALA A 130 -11.12 11.62 -21.03
CA ALA A 130 -10.58 12.83 -21.64
C ALA A 130 -9.64 13.63 -20.72
N VAL A 131 -9.53 13.26 -19.44
CA VAL A 131 -8.66 13.95 -18.50
C VAL A 131 -7.21 13.61 -18.85
N ARG A 132 -6.36 14.64 -18.96
CA ARG A 132 -4.94 14.42 -19.20
C ARG A 132 -4.29 13.83 -17.96
N VAL A 133 -3.38 12.88 -18.15
CA VAL A 133 -2.69 12.19 -17.04
C VAL A 133 -1.95 13.16 -16.12
N ASP A 134 -1.40 14.25 -16.67
CA ASP A 134 -0.69 15.29 -15.92
C ASP A 134 -1.62 16.29 -15.22
N ALA A 135 -2.90 16.31 -15.57
CA ALA A 135 -3.92 17.16 -14.98
C ALA A 135 -4.81 16.40 -13.96
N VAL A 136 -4.47 15.15 -13.63
CA VAL A 136 -5.14 14.42 -12.56
C VAL A 136 -4.62 14.95 -11.22
N ASP A 137 -5.40 15.82 -10.60
CA ASP A 137 -5.17 16.35 -9.26
C ASP A 137 -6.10 15.72 -8.22
N GLU A 138 -5.95 16.13 -6.96
CA GLU A 138 -6.76 15.64 -5.85
C GLU A 138 -8.25 15.95 -6.06
N TRP A 139 -8.57 17.10 -6.65
CA TRP A 139 -9.93 17.53 -6.90
C TRP A 139 -10.63 16.65 -7.96
N VAL A 140 -9.94 16.33 -9.06
CA VAL A 140 -10.43 15.40 -10.08
C VAL A 140 -10.73 14.03 -9.47
N LEU A 141 -9.87 13.54 -8.58
CA LEU A 141 -10.08 12.27 -7.89
C LEU A 141 -11.26 12.33 -6.90
N GLU A 142 -11.42 13.45 -6.19
CA GLU A 142 -12.55 13.67 -5.29
C GLU A 142 -13.87 13.67 -6.07
N GLN A 143 -13.96 14.43 -7.16
CA GLN A 143 -15.14 14.45 -8.04
C GLN A 143 -15.48 13.07 -8.60
N TRP A 144 -14.46 12.31 -9.00
CA TRP A 144 -14.64 10.93 -9.43
C TRP A 144 -15.18 10.03 -8.31
N SER A 145 -14.67 10.17 -7.08
CA SER A 145 -15.12 9.39 -5.93
C SER A 145 -16.57 9.69 -5.53
N VAL A 146 -16.99 10.96 -5.60
CA VAL A 146 -18.37 11.38 -5.36
C VAL A 146 -19.29 10.81 -6.42
N TRP A 147 -18.89 10.87 -7.70
CA TRP A 147 -19.64 10.25 -8.78
C TRP A 147 -19.77 8.73 -8.61
N LEU A 148 -18.68 8.07 -8.22
CA LEU A 148 -18.66 6.63 -7.97
C LEU A 148 -19.59 6.24 -6.82
N ALA A 149 -19.60 7.01 -5.73
CA ALA A 149 -20.51 6.82 -4.60
C ALA A 149 -21.99 7.04 -4.98
N GLY A 150 -22.26 7.98 -5.90
CA GLY A 150 -23.60 8.24 -6.43
C GLY A 150 -24.11 7.13 -7.37
N ARG A 151 -23.21 6.28 -7.88
CA ARG A 151 -23.54 5.17 -8.78
C ARG A 151 -24.03 3.97 -7.96
N ARG A 152 -25.28 4.07 -7.48
CA ARG A 152 -26.00 2.96 -6.84
C ARG A 152 -25.82 1.67 -7.65
N LYS A 153 -25.53 0.56 -6.97
CA LYS A 153 -25.69 -0.78 -7.55
C LYS A 153 -27.14 -0.91 -8.03
N ALA A 154 -27.37 -1.64 -9.12
CA ALA A 154 -28.71 -1.96 -9.61
C ALA A 154 -29.60 -2.62 -8.52
N ASP A 155 -28.97 -3.11 -7.45
CA ASP A 155 -29.55 -3.87 -6.35
C ASP A 155 -29.88 -2.99 -5.12
N GLY A 156 -29.76 -1.66 -5.23
CA GLY A 156 -30.25 -0.71 -4.21
C GLY A 156 -29.40 -0.58 -2.93
N ASN A 157 -28.32 -1.35 -2.77
CA ASN A 157 -27.41 -1.21 -1.63
C ASN A 157 -26.14 -0.40 -1.98
N PRO A 158 -25.61 0.39 -1.02
CA PRO A 158 -24.36 1.13 -1.18
C PRO A 158 -23.16 0.21 -1.49
#